data_AF-A0A7X9G0F1-F1
#
_entry.id   AF-A0A7X9G0F1-F1
#
_cell.length_a   1.000
_cell.length_b   1.000
_cell.length_c   1.000
_cell.angle_alpha   90.00
_cell.angle_beta   90.00
_cell.angle_gamma   90.00
#
_symmetry.space_group_name_H-M   'P 1'
#
loop_
_entity.id
_entity.type
_entity.pdbx_description
1 polymer ?
#
loop_
_entity_poly.entity_id
_entity_poly.type
_entity_poly.pdbx_seq_one_letter_code
_entity_poly.pdbx_strand_id
1 'polypeptide(L)'
;MLDSQVINEIKRKFMIRYANPPEIEAERARIREMLATFDAYGLLSWNNMLGFPVEMEYADRIDSLMRIRDNIIDIVGGDLSAFGDKDYMIEGNLAEAIYKWLEFRKDRAKFYDWMREKGYLASPKETIGYWKLVRSFDNKYETSAADEAYSSTWSGGGGSYTYRCVVTYDGFAYIGRTHDSCNGEFVENKGTASAPKDSYMGGEQVKIDMKITASTSSDICYHLGASMGASITAVNKDDPFVNYGTDTDLWEVAENPQRGSIATEKNDTNTGYRGDSITVGGEMPSGYENGDKVYIFIWFGGGNNIIKTAYEYEWVRK
;
A
#
# COMPACT_ATOMS: atom_id res chain seq x y z
N MET A 1 -18.48 -9.94 -57.04
CA MET A 1 -18.65 -11.32 -56.55
C MET A 1 -17.92 -11.40 -55.22
N LEU A 2 -18.62 -11.65 -54.10
CA LEU A 2 -17.93 -11.88 -52.82
C LEU A 2 -17.11 -13.17 -52.93
N ASP A 3 -15.90 -13.13 -52.38
CA ASP A 3 -14.96 -14.24 -52.38
C ASP A 3 -15.61 -15.51 -51.81
N SER A 4 -15.47 -16.62 -52.55
CA SER A 4 -15.96 -17.94 -52.17
C SER A 4 -15.50 -18.39 -50.76
N GLN A 5 -14.34 -17.91 -50.29
CA GLN A 5 -13.89 -18.16 -48.92
C GLN A 5 -14.74 -17.44 -47.88
N VAL A 6 -15.06 -16.16 -48.11
CA VAL A 6 -15.89 -15.35 -47.21
C VAL A 6 -17.31 -15.92 -47.12
N ILE A 7 -17.87 -16.36 -48.25
CA ILE A 7 -19.21 -16.97 -48.29
C ILE A 7 -19.23 -18.30 -47.52
N ASN A 8 -18.20 -19.14 -47.66
CA ASN A 8 -18.12 -20.42 -46.95
C ASN A 8 -17.87 -20.25 -45.46
N GLU A 9 -17.14 -19.21 -45.04
CA GLU A 9 -16.95 -18.91 -43.62
C GLU A 9 -18.22 -18.37 -42.97
N ILE A 10 -18.96 -17.49 -43.64
CA ILE A 10 -20.26 -17.00 -43.17
C ILE A 10 -21.26 -18.16 -43.04
N LYS A 11 -21.32 -19.06 -44.04
CA LYS A 11 -22.17 -20.26 -43.97
C LYS A 11 -21.79 -21.17 -42.80
N ARG A 12 -20.49 -21.36 -42.55
CA ARG A 12 -20.01 -22.18 -41.42
C ARG A 12 -20.40 -21.55 -40.08
N LYS A 13 -20.18 -20.24 -39.90
CA LYS A 13 -20.57 -19.49 -38.69
C LYS A 13 -22.10 -19.51 -38.48
N PHE A 14 -22.87 -19.44 -39.55
CA PHE A 14 -24.33 -19.54 -39.51
C PHE A 14 -24.80 -20.95 -39.12
N MET A 15 -24.22 -22.00 -39.69
CA MET A 15 -24.55 -23.39 -39.36
C MET A 15 -24.13 -23.77 -37.92
N ILE A 16 -23.01 -23.25 -37.42
CA ILE A 16 -22.59 -23.42 -36.01
C ILE A 16 -23.61 -22.76 -35.07
N ARG A 17 -24.06 -21.53 -35.38
CA ARG A 17 -25.13 -20.87 -34.59
C ARG A 17 -26.47 -21.60 -34.66
N TYR A 18 -26.79 -22.23 -35.78
CA TYR A 18 -28.05 -22.95 -35.97
C TYR A 18 -28.06 -24.35 -35.32
N ALA A 19 -26.88 -24.94 -35.11
CA ALA A 19 -26.73 -26.27 -34.51
C ALA A 19 -26.73 -26.29 -32.97
N ASN A 20 -26.45 -25.15 -32.32
CA ASN A 20 -26.37 -25.05 -30.85
C ASN A 20 -27.50 -24.23 -30.15
N PRO A 21 -28.80 -24.27 -30.58
CA PRO A 21 -29.87 -23.54 -29.89
C PRO A 21 -30.00 -23.83 -28.37
N PRO A 22 -29.88 -25.08 -27.90
CA PRO A 22 -29.98 -25.39 -26.47
C PRO A 22 -28.85 -24.79 -25.63
N GLU A 23 -27.63 -24.72 -26.16
CA GLU A 23 -26.49 -24.09 -25.48
C GLU A 23 -26.69 -22.56 -25.39
N ILE A 24 -27.26 -21.94 -26.43
CA ILE A 24 -27.61 -20.52 -26.44
C ILE A 24 -28.75 -20.23 -25.45
N GLU A 25 -29.73 -21.12 -25.32
CA GLU A 25 -30.82 -20.97 -24.35
C GLU A 25 -30.36 -21.20 -22.92
N ALA A 26 -29.51 -22.19 -22.67
CA ALA A 26 -28.90 -22.43 -21.37
C ALA A 26 -28.05 -21.23 -20.91
N GLU A 27 -27.24 -20.68 -21.81
CA GLU A 27 -26.43 -19.50 -21.51
C GLU A 27 -27.31 -18.26 -21.23
N ARG A 28 -28.39 -18.08 -22.01
CA ARG A 28 -29.37 -17.02 -21.74
C ARG A 28 -30.09 -17.19 -20.40
N ALA A 29 -30.41 -18.42 -20.00
CA ALA A 29 -31.02 -18.71 -18.71
C ALA A 29 -30.06 -18.37 -17.57
N ARG A 30 -28.79 -18.80 -17.69
CA ARG A 30 -27.73 -18.48 -16.73
C ARG A 30 -27.54 -16.98 -16.56
N ILE A 31 -27.44 -16.22 -17.66
CA ILE A 31 -27.29 -14.76 -17.60
C ILE A 31 -28.49 -14.10 -16.91
N ARG A 32 -29.72 -14.59 -17.15
CA ARG A 32 -30.92 -14.06 -16.47
C ARG A 32 -30.88 -14.28 -14.96
N GLU A 33 -30.44 -15.46 -14.52
CA GLU A 33 -30.29 -15.76 -13.09
C GLU A 33 -29.21 -14.87 -12.45
N MET A 34 -28.08 -14.66 -13.13
CA MET A 34 -27.04 -13.75 -12.65
C MET A 34 -27.54 -12.31 -12.50
N LEU A 35 -28.30 -11.81 -13.49
CA LEU A 35 -28.87 -10.47 -13.43
C LEU A 35 -29.89 -10.31 -12.30
N ALA A 36 -30.70 -11.35 -12.04
CA ALA A 36 -31.62 -11.36 -10.90
C ALA A 36 -30.86 -11.30 -9.56
N THR A 37 -29.75 -12.04 -9.45
CA THR A 37 -28.88 -11.98 -8.26
C THR A 37 -28.24 -10.60 -8.10
N PHE A 38 -27.77 -9.97 -9.18
CA PHE A 38 -27.22 -8.61 -9.12
C PHE A 38 -28.24 -7.59 -8.63
N ASP A 39 -29.50 -7.68 -9.08
CA ASP A 39 -30.57 -6.82 -8.61
C ASP A 39 -30.84 -7.02 -7.10
N ALA A 40 -30.92 -8.28 -6.65
CA ALA A 40 -31.14 -8.62 -5.24
C ALA A 40 -30.05 -8.08 -4.30
N TYR A 41 -28.81 -7.97 -4.77
CA TYR A 41 -27.68 -7.40 -4.03
C TYR A 41 -27.50 -5.89 -4.26
N GLY A 42 -28.43 -5.23 -4.96
CA GLY A 42 -28.43 -3.79 -5.20
C GLY A 42 -27.38 -3.31 -6.20
N LEU A 43 -26.71 -4.22 -6.92
CA LEU A 43 -25.68 -3.88 -7.92
C LEU A 43 -26.25 -3.15 -9.13
N LEU A 44 -27.55 -3.32 -9.40
CA LEU A 44 -28.29 -2.65 -10.48
C LEU A 44 -29.13 -1.47 -9.97
N SER A 45 -29.08 -1.17 -8.67
CA SER A 45 -29.88 -0.11 -8.06
C SER A 45 -29.43 1.28 -8.50
N TRP A 46 -30.40 2.13 -8.83
CA TRP A 46 -30.19 3.56 -9.08
C TRP A 46 -30.13 4.40 -7.80
N ASN A 47 -30.56 3.84 -6.66
CA ASN A 47 -30.52 4.51 -5.37
C ASN A 47 -29.16 4.40 -4.67
N ASN A 48 -28.31 3.46 -5.11
CA ASN A 48 -26.93 3.32 -4.66
C ASN A 48 -26.04 3.04 -5.88
N MET A 49 -25.42 4.08 -6.41
CA MET A 49 -24.64 3.97 -7.64
C MET A 49 -23.27 3.29 -7.45
N LEU A 50 -22.82 3.05 -6.21
CA LEU A 50 -21.57 2.33 -5.94
C LEU A 50 -20.34 2.88 -6.70
N GLY A 51 -20.33 4.18 -7.02
CA GLY A 51 -19.28 4.84 -7.78
C GLY A 51 -19.47 4.87 -9.30
N PHE A 52 -20.52 4.25 -9.84
CA PHE A 52 -20.89 4.41 -11.26
C PHE A 52 -21.42 5.83 -11.53
N PRO A 53 -21.15 6.40 -12.73
CA PRO A 53 -21.74 7.67 -13.16
C PRO A 53 -23.27 7.59 -13.28
N VAL A 54 -23.96 8.69 -12.97
CA VAL A 54 -25.43 8.80 -13.14
C VAL A 54 -25.86 8.54 -14.59
N GLU A 55 -25.05 9.01 -15.54
CA GLU A 55 -25.33 8.94 -16.98
C GLU A 55 -24.86 7.63 -17.63
N MET A 56 -24.43 6.64 -16.84
CA MET A 56 -23.96 5.36 -17.39
C MET A 56 -25.14 4.53 -17.88
N GLU A 57 -25.05 4.06 -19.13
CA GLU A 57 -26.03 3.15 -19.70
C GLU A 57 -26.09 1.83 -18.94
N TYR A 58 -27.30 1.25 -18.85
CA TYR A 58 -27.53 0.03 -18.08
C TYR A 58 -26.71 -1.16 -18.62
N ALA A 59 -26.50 -1.23 -19.93
CA ALA A 59 -25.67 -2.24 -20.57
C ALA A 59 -24.18 -2.11 -20.17
N ASP A 60 -23.64 -0.89 -20.17
CA ASP A 60 -22.25 -0.63 -19.78
C ASP A 60 -22.00 -0.94 -18.29
N ARG A 61 -23.02 -0.71 -17.45
CA ARG A 61 -23.00 -1.09 -16.04
C ARG A 61 -22.94 -2.62 -15.88
N ILE A 62 -23.77 -3.36 -16.61
CA ILE A 62 -23.74 -4.83 -16.60
C ILE A 62 -22.38 -5.35 -17.06
N ASP A 63 -21.84 -4.83 -18.17
CA ASP A 63 -20.53 -5.22 -18.70
C ASP A 63 -19.41 -4.97 -17.67
N SER A 64 -19.48 -3.85 -16.96
CA SER A 64 -18.53 -3.53 -15.88
C SER A 64 -18.64 -4.52 -14.72
N LEU A 65 -19.85 -4.88 -14.30
CA LEU A 65 -20.07 -5.85 -13.23
C LEU A 65 -19.57 -7.25 -13.63
N MET A 66 -19.79 -7.66 -14.88
CA MET A 66 -19.27 -8.94 -15.39
C MET A 66 -17.74 -8.96 -15.41
N ARG A 67 -17.08 -7.88 -15.84
CA ARG A 67 -15.61 -7.79 -15.79
C ARG A 67 -15.06 -7.84 -14.36
N ILE A 68 -15.76 -7.21 -13.41
CA ILE A 68 -15.37 -7.29 -11.99
C ILE A 68 -15.53 -8.72 -11.48
N ARG A 69 -16.63 -9.40 -11.84
CA ARG A 69 -16.86 -10.81 -11.52
C ARG A 69 -15.70 -11.68 -12.00
N ASP A 70 -15.31 -11.54 -13.26
CA ASP A 70 -14.23 -12.31 -13.86
C ASP A 70 -12.89 -12.04 -13.15
N ASN A 71 -12.57 -10.77 -12.85
CA ASN A 71 -11.39 -10.43 -12.07
C ASN A 71 -11.38 -11.08 -10.67
N ILE A 72 -12.53 -11.15 -10.00
CA ILE A 72 -12.65 -11.77 -8.68
C ILE A 72 -12.46 -13.29 -8.77
N ILE A 73 -12.96 -13.92 -9.83
CA ILE A 73 -12.73 -15.34 -10.11
C ILE A 73 -11.24 -15.60 -10.35
N ASP A 74 -10.56 -14.74 -11.10
CA ASP A 74 -9.12 -14.86 -11.33
C ASP A 74 -8.32 -14.71 -10.02
N ILE A 75 -8.76 -13.84 -9.10
CA ILE A 75 -8.14 -13.67 -7.78
C ILE A 75 -8.14 -14.96 -6.95
N VAL A 76 -9.18 -15.80 -7.07
CA VAL A 76 -9.26 -17.10 -6.40
C VAL A 76 -8.66 -18.24 -7.25
N GLY A 77 -7.96 -17.92 -8.33
CA GLY A 77 -7.32 -18.90 -9.22
C GLY A 77 -8.29 -19.64 -10.15
N GLY A 78 -9.47 -19.06 -10.42
CA GLY A 78 -10.48 -19.66 -11.28
C GLY A 78 -11.38 -20.70 -10.60
N ASP A 79 -11.14 -21.00 -9.32
CA ASP A 79 -11.89 -22.02 -8.57
C ASP A 79 -13.16 -21.44 -7.94
N LEU A 80 -14.29 -21.64 -8.62
CA LEU A 80 -15.60 -21.20 -8.14
C LEU A 80 -16.03 -21.88 -6.83
N SER A 81 -15.46 -23.04 -6.49
CA SER A 81 -15.80 -23.73 -5.24
C SER A 81 -15.38 -22.96 -4.00
N ALA A 82 -14.46 -21.99 -4.14
CA ALA A 82 -14.12 -21.03 -3.10
C ALA A 82 -15.35 -20.25 -2.59
N PHE A 83 -16.37 -20.07 -3.43
CA PHE A 83 -17.59 -19.35 -3.09
C PHE A 83 -18.76 -20.27 -2.67
N GLY A 84 -18.55 -21.58 -2.55
CA GLY A 84 -19.56 -22.54 -2.09
C GLY A 84 -19.67 -23.79 -2.97
N ASP A 85 -20.48 -24.74 -2.54
CA ASP A 85 -20.65 -26.06 -3.18
C ASP A 85 -21.88 -26.15 -4.10
N LYS A 86 -22.70 -25.09 -4.16
CA LYS A 86 -23.92 -25.04 -4.98
C LYS A 86 -23.99 -23.75 -5.78
N ASP A 87 -24.46 -23.83 -7.01
CA ASP A 87 -24.51 -22.71 -7.98
C ASP A 87 -25.18 -21.46 -7.42
N TYR A 88 -26.33 -21.58 -6.74
CA TYR A 88 -27.02 -20.42 -6.16
C TYR A 88 -26.22 -19.72 -5.05
N MET A 89 -25.39 -20.47 -4.30
CA MET A 89 -24.53 -19.90 -3.26
C MET A 89 -23.29 -19.25 -3.86
N ILE A 90 -22.71 -19.89 -4.88
CA ILE A 90 -21.59 -19.35 -5.64
C ILE A 90 -21.96 -17.98 -6.23
N GLU A 91 -23.08 -17.90 -6.96
CA GLU A 91 -23.49 -16.63 -7.58
C GLU A 91 -23.91 -15.56 -6.56
N GLY A 92 -24.55 -15.95 -5.44
CA GLY A 92 -24.85 -15.02 -4.35
C GLY A 92 -23.60 -14.45 -3.69
N ASN A 93 -22.60 -15.29 -3.41
CA ASN A 93 -21.34 -14.87 -2.81
C ASN A 93 -20.47 -14.05 -3.77
N LEU A 94 -20.48 -14.39 -5.07
CA LEU A 94 -19.85 -13.56 -6.11
C LEU A 94 -20.52 -12.18 -6.20
N ALA A 95 -21.84 -12.09 -6.13
CA ALA A 95 -22.54 -10.81 -6.10
C ALA A 95 -22.17 -9.98 -4.85
N GLU A 96 -22.06 -10.61 -3.68
CA GLU A 96 -21.56 -9.93 -2.46
C GLU A 96 -20.12 -9.43 -2.67
N ALA A 97 -19.24 -10.24 -3.27
CA ALA A 97 -17.87 -9.87 -3.55
C ALA A 97 -17.76 -8.69 -4.53
N ILE A 98 -18.56 -8.65 -5.60
CA ILE A 98 -18.64 -7.51 -6.52
C ILE A 98 -19.13 -6.26 -5.78
N TYR A 99 -20.12 -6.39 -4.90
CA TYR A 99 -20.60 -5.28 -4.09
C TYR A 99 -19.48 -4.72 -3.22
N LYS A 100 -18.72 -5.58 -2.51
CA LYS A 100 -17.60 -5.17 -1.66
C LYS A 100 -16.44 -4.58 -2.45
N TRP A 101 -16.15 -5.12 -3.63
CA TRP A 101 -15.17 -4.56 -4.56
C TRP A 101 -15.48 -3.10 -4.91
N LEU A 102 -16.76 -2.81 -5.16
CA LEU A 102 -17.22 -1.45 -5.45
C LEU A 102 -17.31 -0.57 -4.20
N GLU A 103 -17.83 -1.11 -3.09
CA GLU A 103 -17.95 -0.39 -1.81
C GLU A 103 -16.60 0.09 -1.28
N PHE A 104 -15.57 -0.76 -1.35
CA PHE A 104 -14.22 -0.41 -0.91
C PHE A 104 -13.44 0.44 -1.93
N ARG A 105 -14.00 0.64 -3.14
CA ARG A 105 -13.48 1.54 -4.18
C ARG A 105 -12.00 1.33 -4.49
N LYS A 106 -11.11 2.18 -3.98
CA LYS A 106 -9.67 2.15 -4.23
C LYS A 106 -8.90 1.38 -3.15
N ASP A 107 -9.53 1.08 -2.02
CA ASP A 107 -8.91 0.35 -0.92
C ASP A 107 -9.02 -1.16 -1.17
N ARG A 108 -8.08 -1.68 -1.96
CA ARG A 108 -8.03 -3.10 -2.30
C ARG A 108 -7.55 -3.97 -1.16
N ALA A 109 -6.74 -3.44 -0.23
CA ALA A 109 -6.29 -4.17 0.95
C ALA A 109 -7.48 -4.63 1.78
N LYS A 110 -8.42 -3.72 2.06
CA LYS A 110 -9.67 -4.02 2.76
C LYS A 110 -10.54 -5.06 2.05
N PHE A 111 -10.54 -5.08 0.71
CA PHE A 111 -11.22 -6.12 -0.06
C PHE A 111 -10.58 -7.49 0.15
N TYR A 112 -9.25 -7.58 0.07
CA TYR A 112 -8.55 -8.85 0.26
C TYR A 112 -8.66 -9.38 1.68
N ASP A 113 -8.63 -8.52 2.69
CA ASP A 113 -8.84 -8.92 4.08
C ASP A 113 -10.25 -9.50 4.27
N TRP A 114 -11.27 -8.82 3.75
CA TRP A 114 -12.65 -9.32 3.77
C TRP A 114 -12.80 -10.67 3.03
N MET A 115 -12.15 -10.84 1.88
CA MET A 115 -12.16 -12.11 1.13
C MET A 115 -11.56 -13.26 1.95
N ARG A 116 -10.55 -12.99 2.80
CA ARG A 116 -9.96 -13.98 3.72
C ARG A 116 -10.86 -14.26 4.91
N GLU A 117 -11.46 -13.21 5.50
CA GLU A 117 -12.43 -13.36 6.60
C GLU A 117 -13.62 -14.24 6.21
N LYS A 118 -14.07 -14.14 4.95
CA LYS A 118 -15.13 -14.98 4.38
C LYS A 118 -14.66 -16.39 3.98
N GLY A 119 -13.36 -16.65 4.05
CA GLY A 119 -12.75 -17.93 3.66
C GLY A 119 -12.69 -18.18 2.15
N TYR A 120 -12.96 -17.17 1.32
CA TYR A 120 -12.91 -17.28 -0.15
C TYR A 120 -11.47 -17.28 -0.66
N LEU A 121 -10.62 -16.50 -0.02
CA LEU A 121 -9.19 -16.67 -0.12
C LEU A 121 -8.74 -17.51 1.06
N ALA A 122 -7.83 -18.44 0.81
CA ALA A 122 -7.09 -19.02 1.90
C ALA A 122 -6.48 -17.87 2.71
N SER A 123 -6.71 -17.87 4.04
CA SER A 123 -5.76 -17.23 4.95
C SER A 123 -4.39 -17.66 4.47
N PRO A 124 -3.43 -16.73 4.25
CA PRO A 124 -2.18 -17.02 3.55
C PRO A 124 -1.70 -18.37 4.04
N LYS A 125 -1.80 -19.40 3.19
CA LYS A 125 -1.28 -20.72 3.56
C LYS A 125 0.17 -20.40 3.88
N GLU A 126 0.62 -20.77 5.07
CA GLU A 126 2.05 -20.81 5.36
C GLU A 126 2.68 -21.69 4.29
N THR A 127 3.08 -21.06 3.20
CA THR A 127 4.15 -21.53 2.35
C THR A 127 5.31 -21.65 3.31
N ILE A 128 5.71 -22.89 3.56
CA ILE A 128 6.86 -23.15 4.41
C ILE A 128 8.06 -22.62 3.63
N GLY A 129 8.54 -21.47 4.03
CA GLY A 129 9.56 -20.71 3.34
C GLY A 129 10.08 -19.61 4.24
N TYR A 130 11.09 -18.90 3.77
CA TYR A 130 11.66 -17.77 4.47
C TYR A 130 12.05 -16.68 3.49
N TRP A 131 11.97 -15.45 3.96
CA TRP A 131 12.54 -14.29 3.32
C TRP A 131 14.03 -14.28 3.56
N LYS A 132 14.82 -14.08 2.50
CA LYS A 132 16.26 -13.89 2.55
C LYS A 132 16.59 -12.47 2.12
N LEU A 133 17.31 -11.72 2.96
CA LEU A 133 17.87 -10.43 2.59
C LEU A 133 18.85 -10.63 1.44
N VAL A 134 18.61 -9.94 0.32
CA VAL A 134 19.46 -10.04 -0.87
C VAL A 134 20.29 -8.80 -1.12
N ARG A 135 19.79 -7.61 -0.72
CA ARG A 135 20.51 -6.33 -0.85
C ARG A 135 19.76 -5.21 -0.11
N SER A 136 20.45 -4.08 0.04
CA SER A 136 19.86 -2.83 0.52
C SER A 136 20.18 -1.69 -0.45
N PHE A 137 19.31 -0.68 -0.43
CA PHE A 137 19.40 0.50 -1.28
C PHE A 137 19.03 1.74 -0.48
N ASP A 138 19.61 2.88 -0.86
CA ASP A 138 19.14 4.19 -0.40
C ASP A 138 18.45 4.92 -1.57
N ASN A 139 17.38 5.65 -1.26
CA ASN A 139 16.74 6.49 -2.27
C ASN A 139 17.70 7.60 -2.71
N LYS A 140 17.46 8.17 -3.89
CA LYS A 140 18.06 9.46 -4.22
C LYS A 140 17.39 10.54 -3.39
N TYR A 141 18.20 11.40 -2.77
CA TYR A 141 17.74 12.55 -1.99
C TYR A 141 18.69 13.73 -2.20
N GLU A 142 18.21 14.95 -1.94
CA GLU A 142 19.06 16.14 -1.94
C GLU A 142 19.99 16.17 -0.73
N THR A 143 21.28 16.40 -0.93
CA THR A 143 22.24 16.47 0.18
C THR A 143 22.28 17.86 0.84
N SER A 144 21.79 18.88 0.15
CA SER A 144 21.73 20.25 0.66
C SER A 144 20.75 21.11 -0.14
N ALA A 145 20.08 22.03 0.55
CA ALA A 145 19.24 23.06 -0.05
C ALA A 145 19.36 24.34 0.78
N ALA A 146 19.24 25.50 0.14
CA ALA A 146 19.21 26.78 0.84
C ALA A 146 18.22 27.71 0.15
N ASP A 147 17.51 28.49 0.95
CA ASP A 147 16.67 29.60 0.52
C ASP A 147 17.04 30.87 1.30
N GLU A 148 16.20 31.90 1.23
CA GLU A 148 16.46 33.15 1.96
C GLU A 148 16.45 32.92 3.48
N ALA A 149 15.60 32.01 3.98
CA ALA A 149 15.33 31.81 5.41
C ALA A 149 16.18 30.72 6.07
N TYR A 150 16.55 29.67 5.33
CA TYR A 150 17.25 28.50 5.87
C TYR A 150 18.31 27.94 4.92
N SER A 151 19.32 27.30 5.52
CA SER A 151 20.24 26.39 4.86
C SER A 151 20.16 25.02 5.52
N SER A 152 19.84 24.00 4.73
CA SER A 152 19.64 22.62 5.18
C SER A 152 20.62 21.65 4.52
N THR A 153 21.06 20.65 5.25
CA THR A 153 21.88 19.54 4.75
C THR A 153 21.34 18.21 5.24
N TRP A 154 21.34 17.21 4.37
CA TRP A 154 20.92 15.84 4.65
C TRP A 154 22.02 14.87 4.29
N SER A 155 22.22 13.87 5.13
CA SER A 155 23.13 12.75 4.86
C SER A 155 22.64 11.51 5.58
N GLY A 156 22.77 10.35 4.97
CA GLY A 156 22.43 9.09 5.63
C GLY A 156 22.29 7.93 4.68
N GLY A 157 21.92 6.80 5.26
CA GLY A 157 21.78 5.51 4.60
C GLY A 157 22.12 4.37 5.57
N GLY A 158 21.66 3.16 5.27
CA GLY A 158 22.01 1.97 6.06
C GLY A 158 21.69 2.05 7.57
N GLY A 159 20.65 2.80 7.94
CA GLY A 159 20.23 2.95 9.34
C GLY A 159 20.88 4.08 10.13
N SER A 160 21.69 4.95 9.50
CA SER A 160 22.24 6.16 10.14
C SER A 160 21.90 7.41 9.33
N TYR A 161 21.32 8.42 9.96
CA TYR A 161 20.76 9.59 9.29
C TYR A 161 21.11 10.88 10.03
N THR A 162 21.29 11.97 9.29
CA THR A 162 21.53 13.30 9.81
C THR A 162 20.81 14.34 8.96
N TYR A 163 20.11 15.25 9.63
CA TYR A 163 19.53 16.46 9.05
C TYR A 163 19.98 17.64 9.89
N ARG A 164 20.60 18.63 9.25
CA ARG A 164 20.99 19.88 9.90
C ARG A 164 20.33 21.03 9.17
N CYS A 165 19.67 21.91 9.91
CA CYS A 165 19.10 23.14 9.39
C CYS A 165 19.64 24.33 10.18
N VAL A 166 20.02 25.38 9.47
CA VAL A 166 20.56 26.63 9.99
C VAL A 166 19.70 27.77 9.46
N VAL A 167 19.25 28.64 10.34
CA VAL A 167 18.50 29.85 9.98
C VAL A 167 19.47 30.88 9.40
N THR A 168 19.14 31.47 8.25
CA THR A 168 19.99 32.45 7.54
C THR A 168 19.39 33.85 7.48
N TYR A 169 18.20 34.03 8.08
CA TYR A 169 17.41 35.26 7.96
C TYR A 169 16.84 35.75 9.28
N ASP A 170 16.82 37.07 9.45
CA ASP A 170 16.26 37.77 10.62
C ASP A 170 14.94 38.52 10.35
N GLY A 171 14.47 38.56 9.10
CA GLY A 171 13.60 39.64 8.65
C GLY A 171 12.10 39.35 8.59
N PHE A 172 11.58 38.33 9.27
CA PHE A 172 10.13 38.16 9.43
C PHE A 172 9.72 38.10 10.90
N ALA A 173 8.62 38.77 11.23
CA ALA A 173 7.99 38.65 12.54
C ALA A 173 7.39 37.24 12.70
N TYR A 174 8.22 36.28 13.13
CA TYR A 174 7.72 35.00 13.60
C TYR A 174 7.04 35.21 14.95
N ILE A 175 5.73 34.93 15.02
CA ILE A 175 4.89 35.19 16.20
C ILE A 175 5.39 34.40 17.44
N GLY A 176 6.14 33.30 17.23
CA GLY A 176 6.77 32.51 18.29
C GLY A 176 8.23 32.87 18.62
N ARG A 177 8.71 34.03 18.16
CA ARG A 177 10.08 34.49 18.42
C ARG A 177 10.24 34.86 19.89
N THR A 178 11.32 34.39 20.51
CA THR A 178 11.61 34.63 21.94
C THR A 178 12.75 35.62 22.20
N HIS A 179 13.47 36.05 21.17
CA HIS A 179 14.66 36.92 21.27
C HIS A 179 14.95 37.62 19.92
N ASP A 180 15.88 38.58 19.89
CA ASP A 180 15.98 39.62 18.84
C ASP A 180 16.60 39.20 17.49
N SER A 181 17.28 38.06 17.39
CA SER A 181 17.93 37.54 16.15
C SER A 181 17.90 36.03 16.14
N CYS A 182 17.30 35.43 15.10
CA CYS A 182 17.26 33.97 14.95
C CYS A 182 18.34 33.49 13.97
N ASN A 183 19.04 34.41 13.30
CA ASN A 183 20.04 34.09 12.30
C ASN A 183 21.25 33.38 12.92
N GLY A 184 21.69 32.30 12.28
CA GLY A 184 22.74 31.41 12.78
C GLY A 184 22.24 30.34 13.75
N GLU A 185 20.99 30.38 14.20
CA GLU A 185 20.40 29.29 14.97
C GLU A 185 20.37 28.00 14.17
N PHE A 186 20.59 26.87 14.83
CA PHE A 186 20.55 25.58 14.16
C PHE A 186 19.88 24.49 14.98
N VAL A 187 19.39 23.48 14.25
CA VAL A 187 18.98 22.18 14.78
C VAL A 187 19.65 21.11 13.92
N GLU A 188 20.43 20.25 14.57
CA GLU A 188 21.02 19.05 13.99
C GLU A 188 20.36 17.81 14.59
N ASN A 189 19.56 17.14 13.79
CA ASN A 189 18.87 15.91 14.13
C ASN A 189 19.67 14.70 13.65
N LYS A 190 19.86 13.71 14.51
CA LYS A 190 20.54 12.44 14.21
C LYS A 190 19.61 11.28 14.48
N GLY A 191 19.37 10.46 13.46
CA GLY A 191 18.57 9.24 13.55
C GLY A 191 19.44 8.00 13.43
N THR A 192 19.15 6.98 14.23
CA THR A 192 19.76 5.65 14.12
C THR A 192 18.68 4.57 14.18
N ALA A 193 18.78 3.56 13.33
CA ALA A 193 17.99 2.34 13.41
C ALA A 193 18.85 1.08 13.39
N SER A 194 18.40 0.05 14.08
CA SER A 194 18.94 -1.30 13.92
C SER A 194 18.68 -1.84 12.52
N ALA A 195 19.65 -2.54 11.94
CA ALA A 195 19.44 -3.28 10.70
C ALA A 195 18.43 -4.43 10.93
N PRO A 196 17.53 -4.69 9.96
CA PRO A 196 16.71 -5.88 10.01
C PRO A 196 17.57 -7.15 9.84
N LYS A 197 17.03 -8.31 10.23
CA LYS A 197 17.74 -9.61 10.15
C LYS A 197 17.98 -10.00 8.70
N ASP A 198 18.97 -10.86 8.47
CA ASP A 198 19.26 -11.43 7.15
C ASP A 198 18.16 -12.40 6.66
N SER A 199 17.30 -12.89 7.55
CA SER A 199 16.18 -13.75 7.18
C SER A 199 15.01 -13.69 8.15
N TYR A 200 13.80 -13.91 7.63
CA TYR A 200 12.56 -14.02 8.40
C TYR A 200 11.69 -15.17 7.89
N MET A 201 11.07 -15.93 8.77
CA MET A 201 9.95 -16.80 8.36
C MET A 201 8.74 -15.95 7.97
N GLY A 202 7.84 -16.47 7.12
CA GLY A 202 6.51 -15.88 6.97
C GLY A 202 5.79 -15.85 8.33
N GLY A 203 5.17 -14.73 8.68
CA GLY A 203 4.56 -14.47 9.99
C GLY A 203 5.55 -14.14 11.11
N GLU A 204 6.87 -14.20 10.87
CA GLU A 204 7.84 -13.83 11.91
C GLU A 204 7.76 -12.32 12.21
N GLN A 205 7.82 -11.97 13.49
CA GLN A 205 7.83 -10.58 13.92
C GLN A 205 9.16 -9.90 13.55
N VAL A 206 9.06 -8.86 12.71
CA VAL A 206 10.13 -7.88 12.47
C VAL A 206 10.19 -6.92 13.65
N LYS A 207 11.40 -6.55 14.08
CA LYS A 207 11.64 -5.53 15.12
C LYS A 207 12.76 -4.62 14.68
N ILE A 208 12.53 -3.31 14.78
CA ILE A 208 13.49 -2.27 14.45
C ILE A 208 13.55 -1.30 15.64
N ASP A 209 14.73 -1.22 16.24
CA ASP A 209 15.01 -0.23 17.28
C ASP A 209 15.41 1.08 16.62
N MET A 210 14.68 2.15 16.90
CA MET A 210 14.91 3.49 16.35
C MET A 210 15.19 4.47 17.47
N LYS A 211 16.09 5.43 17.20
CA LYS A 211 16.39 6.53 18.09
C LYS A 211 16.65 7.79 17.29
N ILE A 212 16.09 8.90 17.75
CA ILE A 212 16.35 10.22 17.19
C ILE A 212 16.82 11.16 18.29
N THR A 213 17.87 11.94 18.02
CA THR A 213 18.39 12.96 18.94
C THR A 213 18.54 14.28 18.21
N ALA A 214 18.58 15.38 18.97
CA ALA A 214 18.80 16.71 18.42
C ALA A 214 19.93 17.42 19.19
N SER A 215 20.75 18.17 18.46
CA SER A 215 21.73 19.11 18.98
C SER A 215 21.43 20.49 18.41
N THR A 216 21.38 21.52 19.24
CA THR A 216 20.81 22.80 18.84
C THR A 216 21.63 23.99 19.33
N SER A 217 21.32 25.17 18.80
CA SER A 217 21.63 26.45 19.46
C SER A 217 20.95 26.54 20.84
N SER A 218 21.45 27.44 21.69
CA SER A 218 20.92 27.68 23.05
C SER A 218 19.48 28.19 23.04
N ASP A 219 19.18 29.04 22.06
CA ASP A 219 17.87 29.61 21.78
C ASP A 219 17.48 29.19 20.36
N ILE A 220 16.17 28.97 20.16
CA ILE A 220 15.63 28.55 18.87
C ILE A 220 14.28 29.20 18.65
N CYS A 221 14.14 29.97 17.58
CA CYS A 221 12.87 30.53 17.17
C CYS A 221 11.95 29.46 16.55
N TYR A 222 12.46 28.68 15.59
CA TYR A 222 11.64 27.85 14.69
C TYR A 222 11.47 26.39 15.13
N HIS A 223 10.42 25.75 14.58
CA HIS A 223 10.18 24.30 14.69
C HIS A 223 10.87 23.57 13.52
N LEU A 224 12.11 23.13 13.74
CA LEU A 224 13.02 22.44 12.81
C LEU A 224 13.24 20.97 13.21
N GLY A 225 12.16 20.32 13.67
CA GLY A 225 12.18 18.92 14.07
C GLY A 225 12.42 17.97 12.89
N ALA A 226 12.71 16.72 13.24
CA ALA A 226 12.82 15.61 12.32
C ALA A 226 11.99 14.44 12.83
N SER A 227 11.65 13.50 11.95
CA SER A 227 10.91 12.30 12.29
C SER A 227 11.52 11.07 11.66
N MET A 228 11.28 9.91 12.27
CA MET A 228 11.80 8.63 11.83
C MET A 228 10.75 7.53 12.01
N GLY A 229 10.65 6.64 11.03
CA GLY A 229 9.73 5.51 11.07
C GLY A 229 10.17 4.36 10.17
N ALA A 230 9.38 3.28 10.17
CA ALA A 230 9.64 2.10 9.35
C ALA A 230 8.34 1.50 8.81
N SER A 231 8.42 0.80 7.69
CA SER A 231 7.27 0.14 7.04
C SER A 231 7.68 -1.12 6.27
N ILE A 232 6.72 -1.96 5.90
CA ILE A 232 6.92 -3.17 5.08
C ILE A 232 5.98 -3.14 3.88
N THR A 233 6.45 -3.54 2.69
CA THR A 233 5.58 -3.74 1.53
C THR A 233 5.01 -5.15 1.45
N ALA A 234 3.75 -5.27 1.06
CA ALA A 234 3.11 -6.55 0.77
C ALA A 234 3.28 -7.04 -0.68
N VAL A 235 3.89 -6.27 -1.59
CA VAL A 235 3.89 -6.55 -3.03
C VAL A 235 5.28 -6.38 -3.62
N ASN A 236 5.59 -7.20 -4.64
CA ASN A 236 6.76 -7.07 -5.49
C ASN A 236 6.75 -5.69 -6.19
N LYS A 237 7.84 -4.92 -6.06
CA LYS A 237 7.99 -3.60 -6.69
C LYS A 237 9.22 -3.59 -7.57
N ASP A 238 9.07 -3.05 -8.78
CA ASP A 238 10.18 -2.77 -9.70
C ASP A 238 11.12 -1.68 -9.17
N ASP A 239 10.53 -0.63 -8.57
CA ASP A 239 11.24 0.40 -7.80
C ASP A 239 10.70 0.39 -6.36
N PRO A 240 11.53 0.07 -5.35
CA PRO A 240 11.07 0.02 -3.97
C PRO A 240 10.57 1.36 -3.44
N PHE A 241 11.05 2.49 -3.96
CA PHE A 241 10.74 3.81 -3.41
C PHE A 241 9.44 4.43 -3.96
N VAL A 242 8.84 3.81 -4.97
CA VAL A 242 7.50 4.18 -5.45
C VAL A 242 6.45 3.59 -4.51
N ASN A 243 5.61 4.46 -3.93
CA ASN A 243 4.53 4.02 -3.06
C ASN A 243 3.24 3.83 -3.88
N TYR A 244 2.70 2.61 -3.88
CA TYR A 244 1.43 2.27 -4.52
C TYR A 244 0.23 2.29 -3.54
N GLY A 245 0.43 2.80 -2.33
CA GLY A 245 -0.55 2.78 -1.25
C GLY A 245 -0.65 1.44 -0.53
N THR A 246 0.38 0.58 -0.65
CA THR A 246 0.40 -0.81 -0.15
C THR A 246 1.45 -1.05 0.94
N ASP A 247 2.16 0.00 1.35
CA ASP A 247 3.15 -0.07 2.42
C ASP A 247 2.41 -0.06 3.76
N THR A 248 2.76 -0.98 4.66
CA THR A 248 2.20 -1.10 6.00
C THR A 248 3.19 -0.56 7.01
N ASP A 249 2.78 0.46 7.78
CA ASP A 249 3.61 1.03 8.83
C ASP A 249 3.88 0.03 9.95
N LEU A 250 5.11 0.06 10.48
CA LEU A 250 5.47 -0.70 11.67
C LEU A 250 5.05 0.08 12.92
N TRP A 251 4.34 -0.59 13.82
CA TRP A 251 3.85 0.00 15.05
C TRP A 251 4.72 -0.37 16.24
N GLU A 252 4.68 0.44 17.28
CA GLU A 252 5.35 0.16 18.55
C GLU A 252 5.09 -1.27 19.04
N VAL A 253 6.15 -1.96 19.45
CA VAL A 253 6.06 -3.30 20.04
C VAL A 253 5.72 -3.17 21.52
N ALA A 254 4.44 -2.93 21.82
CA ALA A 254 3.88 -2.83 23.16
C ALA A 254 2.48 -3.49 23.22
N GLU A 255 1.97 -3.72 24.43
CA GLU A 255 0.63 -4.32 24.64
C GLU A 255 -0.50 -3.46 24.05
N ASN A 256 -0.35 -2.14 24.07
CA ASN A 256 -1.28 -1.17 23.49
C ASN A 256 -0.52 -0.14 22.65
N PRO A 257 -0.14 -0.46 21.39
CA PRO A 257 0.68 0.41 20.55
C PRO A 257 0.01 1.77 20.33
N GLN A 258 0.76 2.87 20.49
CA GLN A 258 0.23 4.23 20.32
C GLN A 258 0.81 4.98 19.13
N ARG A 259 1.95 4.53 18.58
CA ARG A 259 2.70 5.24 17.54
C ARG A 259 3.54 4.29 16.69
N GLY A 260 3.78 4.67 15.43
CA GLY A 260 4.67 3.96 14.49
C GLY A 260 5.92 4.76 14.09
N SER A 261 6.10 5.95 14.68
CA SER A 261 7.23 6.83 14.41
C SER A 261 7.63 7.61 15.65
N ILE A 262 8.83 8.18 15.60
CA ILE A 262 9.39 9.07 16.61
C ILE A 262 9.77 10.40 15.96
N ALA A 263 9.79 11.47 16.75
CA ALA A 263 10.18 12.78 16.28
C ALA A 263 11.05 13.52 17.31
N THR A 264 11.76 14.53 16.85
CA THR A 264 12.34 15.53 17.74
C THR A 264 11.35 16.66 17.96
N GLU A 265 11.12 16.99 19.22
CA GLU A 265 10.15 18.00 19.61
C GLU A 265 10.87 19.19 20.26
N LYS A 266 10.45 20.41 19.89
CA LYS A 266 10.87 21.63 20.58
C LYS A 266 10.27 21.62 21.98
N ASN A 267 11.09 21.82 23.02
CA ASN A 267 10.57 21.91 24.38
C ASN A 267 9.77 23.20 24.61
N ASP A 268 8.78 23.16 25.51
CA ASP A 268 7.90 24.30 25.83
C ASP A 268 8.64 25.52 26.41
N THR A 269 9.89 25.32 26.86
CA THR A 269 10.74 26.38 27.41
C THR A 269 11.56 27.11 26.35
N ASN A 270 11.49 26.72 25.07
CA ASN A 270 12.29 27.26 23.95
C ASN A 270 13.82 27.11 24.12
N THR A 271 14.28 26.23 25.01
CA THR A 271 15.71 26.04 25.35
C THR A 271 16.32 24.77 24.75
N GLY A 272 15.60 24.04 23.90
CA GLY A 272 16.17 22.90 23.19
C GLY A 272 15.16 21.94 22.57
N TYR A 273 15.70 20.92 21.91
CA TYR A 273 14.92 19.82 21.34
C TYR A 273 15.10 18.56 22.15
N ARG A 274 14.02 17.80 22.32
CA ARG A 274 14.06 16.47 22.92
C ARG A 274 14.04 15.42 21.81
N GLY A 275 14.94 14.47 21.93
CA GLY A 275 14.93 13.24 21.14
C GLY A 275 14.03 12.17 21.76
N ASP A 276 13.91 11.05 21.06
CA ASP A 276 13.03 9.95 21.42
C ASP A 276 13.61 8.62 20.92
N SER A 277 13.07 7.51 21.42
CA SER A 277 13.45 6.16 21.01
C SER A 277 12.28 5.20 21.13
N ILE A 278 12.19 4.25 20.21
CA ILE A 278 11.13 3.24 20.17
C ILE A 278 11.62 1.96 19.51
N THR A 279 11.00 0.84 19.85
CA THR A 279 11.07 -0.39 19.04
C THR A 279 9.76 -0.54 18.29
N VAL A 280 9.82 -0.51 16.96
CA VAL A 280 8.64 -0.79 16.10
C VAL A 280 8.74 -2.18 15.49
N GLY A 281 7.60 -2.76 15.16
CA GLY A 281 7.52 -4.09 14.59
C GLY A 281 6.19 -4.37 13.89
N GLY A 282 6.19 -5.49 13.19
CA GLY A 282 5.08 -5.98 12.39
C GLY A 282 5.39 -7.38 11.90
N GLU A 283 4.37 -8.10 11.47
CA GLU A 283 4.54 -9.45 10.95
C GLU A 283 5.08 -9.40 9.53
N MET A 284 6.12 -10.20 9.25
CA MET A 284 6.60 -10.38 7.90
C MET A 284 5.52 -11.12 7.11
N PRO A 285 5.07 -10.63 5.94
CA PRO A 285 4.06 -11.34 5.15
C PRO A 285 4.59 -12.72 4.71
N SER A 286 3.73 -13.65 4.32
CA SER A 286 4.19 -14.88 3.67
C SER A 286 4.36 -14.67 2.17
N GLY A 287 5.46 -15.17 1.57
CA GLY A 287 5.65 -15.18 0.12
C GLY A 287 5.00 -16.41 -0.52
N TYR A 288 4.70 -16.40 -1.81
CA TYR A 288 4.01 -17.49 -2.49
C TYR A 288 4.98 -18.34 -3.33
N GLU A 289 5.82 -17.69 -4.12
CA GLU A 289 6.75 -18.33 -5.05
C GLU A 289 8.20 -17.87 -4.87
N ASN A 290 9.15 -18.72 -5.28
CA ASN A 290 10.57 -18.36 -5.23
C ASN A 290 10.83 -17.09 -6.04
N GLY A 291 11.51 -16.13 -5.43
CA GLY A 291 11.81 -14.85 -6.07
C GLY A 291 10.71 -13.79 -5.93
N ASP A 292 9.61 -14.09 -5.23
CA ASP A 292 8.75 -13.03 -4.69
C ASP A 292 9.59 -12.06 -3.88
N LYS A 293 9.21 -10.78 -3.88
CA LYS A 293 9.95 -9.73 -3.18
C LYS A 293 9.09 -8.95 -2.20
N VAL A 294 9.70 -8.61 -1.09
CA VAL A 294 9.20 -7.61 -0.15
C VAL A 294 10.36 -6.73 0.32
N TYR A 295 10.01 -5.55 0.80
CA TYR A 295 10.96 -4.57 1.27
C TYR A 295 10.60 -4.12 2.68
N ILE A 296 11.61 -4.01 3.53
CA ILE A 296 11.52 -3.26 4.79
C ILE A 296 12.11 -1.88 4.52
N PHE A 297 11.36 -0.83 4.82
CA PHE A 297 11.81 0.55 4.70
C PHE A 297 12.11 1.13 6.07
N ILE A 298 13.19 1.89 6.14
CA ILE A 298 13.47 2.80 7.24
C ILE A 298 13.57 4.18 6.62
N TRP A 299 12.82 5.14 7.16
CA TRP A 299 12.78 6.49 6.64
C TRP A 299 13.10 7.51 7.73
N PHE A 300 13.76 8.59 7.32
CA PHE A 300 14.11 9.72 8.15
C PHE A 300 13.74 11.01 7.42
N GLY A 301 12.81 11.77 8.00
CA GLY A 301 12.31 13.04 7.46
C GLY A 301 12.86 14.23 8.24
N GLY A 302 13.20 15.29 7.51
CA GLY A 302 13.60 16.57 8.10
C GLY A 302 13.45 17.69 7.08
N GLY A 303 12.75 18.76 7.45
CA GLY A 303 12.35 19.78 6.48
C GLY A 303 11.48 19.19 5.36
N ASN A 304 11.75 19.55 4.11
CA ASN A 304 10.98 19.09 2.94
C ASN A 304 11.56 17.83 2.25
N ASN A 305 12.51 17.14 2.89
CA ASN A 305 13.22 16.01 2.29
C ASN A 305 13.14 14.76 3.18
N ILE A 306 13.22 13.59 2.54
CA ILE A 306 13.14 12.28 3.20
C ILE A 306 14.24 11.37 2.67
N ILE A 307 15.05 10.85 3.59
CA ILE A 307 16.01 9.78 3.34
C ILE A 307 15.32 8.45 3.63
N LYS A 308 15.43 7.48 2.73
CA LYS A 308 14.88 6.13 2.88
C LYS A 308 15.94 5.09 2.57
N THR A 309 16.06 4.10 3.44
CA THR A 309 16.79 2.87 3.17
C THR A 309 15.79 1.73 2.98
N ALA A 310 15.88 1.02 1.85
CA ALA A 310 15.08 -0.16 1.54
C ALA A 310 15.95 -1.42 1.66
N TYR A 311 15.45 -2.42 2.39
CA TYR A 311 16.06 -3.75 2.50
C TYR A 311 15.22 -4.73 1.69
N GLU A 312 15.78 -5.26 0.59
CA GLU A 312 15.08 -6.18 -0.31
C GLU A 312 15.23 -7.62 0.19
N TYR A 313 14.10 -8.28 0.34
CA TYR A 313 14.02 -9.69 0.67
C TYR A 313 13.42 -10.47 -0.49
N GLU A 314 13.99 -11.63 -0.78
CA GLU A 314 13.45 -12.60 -1.73
C GLU A 314 12.92 -13.83 -1.01
N TRP A 315 11.77 -14.33 -1.43
CA TRP A 315 11.17 -15.54 -0.85
C TRP A 315 11.89 -16.79 -1.32
N VAL A 316 12.16 -17.68 -0.37
CA VAL A 316 12.76 -19.00 -0.59
C VAL A 316 11.84 -20.05 0.04
N ARG A 317 11.16 -20.82 -0.82
CA ARG A 317 10.37 -22.00 -0.42
C ARG A 317 11.29 -23.09 0.12
N LYS A 318 10.83 -23.80 1.15
CA LYS A 318 11.45 -25.04 1.66
C LYS A 318 10.90 -26.27 0.97
#